data_AF-A0AA96XLG5-F1
#
_entry.id   AF-A0AA96XLG5-F1
#
_cell.length_a   1.000
_cell.length_b   1.000
_cell.length_c   1.000
_cell.angle_alpha   90.00
_cell.angle_beta   90.00
_cell.angle_gamma   90.00
#
_symmetry.space_group_name_H-M   'P 1'
#
loop_
_entity.id
_entity.type
_entity.pdbx_description
1 polymer ?
#
loop_
_entity_poly.entity_id
_entity_poly.type
_entity_poly.pdbx_seq_one_letter_code
_entity_poly.pdbx_strand_id
1 'polypeptide(L)'
;MLFFAGLLAGGLLLAWLRPGSFPAPSTPSAGGLWLLVGAGLLVGFGSRLGNGCTSGHGVCGISRGSVRSISATLTFMATGVLTVFLVRHVL
;
A
#
# COMPACT_ATOMS: atom_id res chain seq x y z
N MET A 1 -11.38 12.44 1.40
CA MET A 1 -12.06 11.63 0.35
C MET A 1 -11.54 11.88 -1.06
N LEU A 2 -11.23 13.12 -1.45
CA LEU A 2 -10.71 13.47 -2.80
C LEU A 2 -9.52 12.60 -3.24
N PHE A 3 -8.59 12.30 -2.34
CA PHE A 3 -7.47 11.40 -2.62
C PHE A 3 -7.90 10.00 -3.04
N PHE A 4 -8.81 9.35 -2.30
CA PHE A 4 -9.34 8.03 -2.63
C PHE A 4 -10.12 8.04 -3.94
N ALA A 5 -10.96 9.05 -4.15
CA ALA A 5 -11.68 9.24 -5.40
C ALA A 5 -10.71 9.42 -6.58
N GLY A 6 -9.65 10.21 -6.41
CA GLY A 6 -8.60 10.39 -7.43
C GLY A 6 -7.81 9.12 -7.73
N LEU A 7 -7.52 8.30 -6.71
CA LEU A 7 -6.85 6.99 -6.88
C LEU A 7 -7.72 6.01 -7.67
N LEU A 8 -9.01 5.92 -7.33
CA LEU A 8 -9.98 5.11 -8.07
C LEU A 8 -10.16 5.62 -9.51
N ALA A 9 -10.42 6.92 -9.68
CA ALA A 9 -10.66 7.53 -10.97
C ALA A 9 -9.43 7.44 -11.87
N GLY A 10 -8.23 7.70 -11.34
CA GLY A 10 -6.97 7.56 -12.07
C GLY A 10 -6.72 6.12 -12.51
N GLY A 11 -6.94 5.14 -11.62
CA GLY A 11 -6.84 3.72 -11.96
C GLY A 11 -7.83 3.30 -13.06
N LEU A 12 -9.09 3.71 -12.95
CA LEU A 12 -10.10 3.45 -13.99
C LEU A 12 -9.74 4.14 -15.31
N LEU A 13 -9.28 5.38 -15.27
CA LEU A 13 -8.90 6.14 -16.46
C LEU A 13 -7.73 5.46 -17.18
N LEU A 14 -6.72 4.99 -16.45
CA LEU A 14 -5.63 4.19 -17.01
C LEU A 14 -6.13 2.87 -17.59
N ALA A 15 -7.05 2.18 -16.92
CA ALA A 15 -7.64 0.94 -17.42
C ALA A 15 -8.42 1.17 -18.73
N TRP A 16 -9.11 2.31 -18.85
CA TRP A 16 -9.82 2.72 -20.07
C TRP A 16 -8.87 3.10 -21.20
N LEU A 17 -7.82 3.89 -20.92
CA LEU A 17 -6.88 4.38 -21.94
C LEU A 17 -5.91 3.30 -22.41
N ARG A 18 -5.55 2.35 -21.54
CA ARG A 18 -4.54 1.30 -21.77
C ARG A 18 -5.05 -0.01 -21.17
N PRO A 19 -6.03 -0.70 -21.78
CA PRO A 19 -6.62 -1.92 -21.22
C PRO A 19 -5.64 -3.08 -20.99
N GLY A 20 -4.43 -3.04 -21.58
CA GLY A 20 -3.35 -4.01 -21.34
C GLY A 20 -2.33 -3.62 -20.25
N SER A 21 -2.49 -2.49 -19.56
CA SER A 21 -1.53 -2.05 -18.54
C SER A 21 -1.64 -2.81 -17.22
N PHE A 22 -2.78 -3.44 -16.97
CA PHE A 22 -3.00 -4.25 -15.78
C PHE A 22 -2.81 -5.74 -16.11
N PRO A 23 -2.09 -6.50 -15.28
CA PRO A 23 -2.01 -7.95 -15.44
C PRO A 23 -3.43 -8.54 -15.34
N ALA A 24 -3.69 -9.59 -16.12
CA ALA A 24 -4.99 -10.28 -16.11
C ALA A 24 -5.36 -10.66 -14.66
N PRO A 25 -6.63 -10.45 -14.24
CA PRO A 25 -7.07 -10.75 -12.89
C PRO A 25 -6.83 -12.22 -12.61
N SER A 26 -5.79 -12.50 -11.83
CA SER A 26 -5.45 -13.83 -11.39
C SER A 26 -6.45 -14.21 -10.32
N THR A 27 -7.30 -15.21 -10.56
CA THR A 27 -8.16 -15.73 -9.50
C THR A 27 -7.27 -16.27 -8.39
N PRO A 28 -7.28 -15.67 -7.19
CA PRO A 28 -6.44 -16.17 -6.11
C PRO A 28 -6.89 -17.60 -5.78
N SER A 29 -5.94 -18.52 -5.64
CA SER A 29 -6.21 -19.84 -5.09
C SER A 29 -6.83 -19.70 -3.69
N ALA A 30 -7.55 -20.71 -3.19
CA ALA A 30 -8.18 -20.64 -1.86
C ALA A 30 -7.20 -20.23 -0.75
N GLY A 31 -5.93 -20.64 -0.84
CA GLY A 31 -4.86 -20.18 0.06
C GLY A 31 -4.47 -18.70 -0.11
N GLY A 32 -4.48 -18.19 -1.35
CA GLY A 32 -4.22 -16.78 -1.64
C GLY A 32 -5.29 -15.84 -1.09
N LEU A 33 -6.55 -16.27 -1.01
CA LEU A 33 -7.64 -15.47 -0.43
C LEU A 33 -7.43 -15.27 1.08
N TRP A 34 -7.09 -16.32 1.82
CA TRP A 34 -6.82 -16.22 3.26
C TRP A 34 -5.62 -15.33 3.56
N LEU A 35 -4.57 -15.42 2.74
CA LEU A 35 -3.41 -14.53 2.83
C LEU A 35 -3.81 -13.07 2.59
N LEU A 36 -4.64 -12.77 1.60
CA LEU A 36 -5.14 -11.42 1.33
C LEU A 36 -5.94 -10.84 2.50
N VAL A 37 -6.85 -11.65 3.05
CA VAL A 37 -7.67 -11.24 4.20
C VAL A 37 -6.80 -10.98 5.43
N GLY A 38 -5.89 -11.91 5.75
CA GLY A 38 -4.95 -11.78 6.86
C GLY A 38 -4.05 -10.55 6.71
N ALA A 39 -3.46 -10.35 5.53
CA ALA A 39 -2.62 -9.19 5.24
C ALA A 39 -3.40 -7.87 5.35
N GLY A 40 -4.62 -7.81 4.80
CA GLY A 40 -5.48 -6.63 4.87
C GLY A 40 -5.83 -6.24 6.32
N LEU A 41 -6.18 -7.22 7.16
CA LEU A 41 -6.45 -6.98 8.57
C LEU A 41 -5.21 -6.49 9.33
N LEU A 42 -4.06 -7.12 9.09
CA LEU A 42 -2.80 -6.75 9.76
C LEU A 42 -2.36 -5.32 9.38
N VAL A 43 -2.44 -4.96 8.10
CA VAL A 43 -2.13 -3.61 7.61
C VAL A 43 -3.13 -2.59 8.15
N GLY A 44 -4.41 -2.92 8.18
CA GLY A 44 -5.46 -2.05 8.72
C GLY A 44 -5.25 -1.79 10.21
N PHE A 45 -4.95 -2.83 10.99
CA PHE A 45 -4.62 -2.72 12.40
C PHE A 45 -3.34 -1.89 12.64
N GLY A 46 -2.28 -2.15 11.88
CA GLY A 46 -1.03 -1.37 11.96
C GLY A 46 -1.22 0.11 11.65
N SER A 47 -2.06 0.44 10.66
CA SER A 47 -2.39 1.83 10.31
C SER A 47 -3.17 2.56 11.41
N ARG A 48 -4.02 1.85 12.15
CA ARG A 48 -4.71 2.39 13.34
C ARG A 48 -3.70 2.68 14.45
N LEU A 49 -2.81 1.74 14.74
CA LEU A 49 -1.78 1.88 15.79
C LEU A 49 -0.82 3.03 15.49
N GLY A 50 -0.44 3.21 14.21
CA GLY A 50 0.40 4.33 13.74
C GLY A 50 -0.32 5.68 13.60
N ASN A 51 -1.58 5.78 14.05
CA ASN A 51 -2.43 6.96 13.95
C ASN A 51 -2.48 7.59 12.54
N GLY A 52 -2.41 6.75 11.50
CA GLY A 52 -2.36 7.15 10.10
C GLY A 52 -1.89 6.04 9.17
N CYS A 53 -2.18 6.17 7.88
CA CYS A 53 -1.69 5.27 6.84
C CYS A 53 -0.38 5.78 6.22
N THR A 54 0.33 4.90 5.51
CA THR A 54 1.57 5.23 4.77
C THR A 54 1.38 6.39 3.78
N SER A 55 0.27 6.40 3.04
CA SER A 55 -0.09 7.50 2.13
C SER A 55 -0.38 8.82 2.87
N GLY A 56 -1.02 8.77 4.04
CA GLY A 56 -1.36 9.98 4.81
C GLY A 56 -0.13 10.66 5.43
N HIS A 57 0.77 9.86 6.02
CA HIS A 57 2.06 10.36 6.51
C HIS A 57 2.98 10.77 5.35
N GLY A 58 3.05 9.96 4.29
CA GLY A 58 3.91 10.24 3.14
C GLY A 58 3.49 11.48 2.34
N VAL A 59 2.25 11.56 1.87
CA VAL A 59 1.83 12.62 0.93
C VAL A 59 1.51 13.92 1.67
N CYS A 60 0.72 13.87 2.74
CA CYS A 60 0.29 15.07 3.48
C CYS A 60 1.22 15.43 4.65
N GLY A 61 1.90 14.46 5.26
CA GLY A 61 2.76 14.69 6.42
C GLY A 61 4.18 15.15 6.06
N ILE A 62 4.79 14.56 5.02
CA ILE A 62 6.10 15.00 4.50
C ILE A 62 5.99 16.37 3.82
N SER A 63 4.92 16.64 3.07
CA SER A 63 4.69 17.95 2.44
C SER A 63 4.54 19.10 3.45
N ARG A 64 4.17 18.78 4.70
CA ARG A 64 4.13 19.74 5.82
C ARG A 64 5.44 19.84 6.61
N GLY A 65 6.49 19.14 6.19
CA GLY A 65 7.82 19.19 6.82
C GLY A 65 7.90 18.54 8.21
N SER A 66 6.94 17.68 8.58
CA SER A 66 6.92 17.10 9.93
C SER A 66 7.93 15.97 10.08
N VAL A 67 8.95 16.16 10.93
CA VAL A 67 9.99 15.16 11.26
C VAL A 67 9.39 13.84 11.74
N ARG A 68 8.29 13.90 12.52
CA ARG A 68 7.58 12.70 13.01
C ARG A 68 6.95 11.90 11.87
N SER A 69 6.51 12.57 10.81
CA SER A 69 5.90 11.90 9.66
C SER A 69 6.95 11.31 8.71
N ILE A 70 8.10 11.97 8.60
CA ILE A 70 9.27 11.46 7.87
C ILE A 70 9.77 10.16 8.53
N SER A 71 9.96 10.15 9.86
CA SER A 71 10.42 8.95 10.56
C SER A 71 9.43 7.79 10.44
N ALA A 72 8.13 8.05 10.56
CA ALA A 72 7.09 7.04 10.34
C ALA A 72 7.08 6.48 8.90
N THR A 73 7.33 7.34 7.90
CA THR A 73 7.38 6.90 6.50
C THR A 73 8.63 6.06 6.22
N LEU A 74 9.78 6.45 6.79
CA LEU A 74 11.03 5.69 6.67
C LEU A 74 10.93 4.31 7.32
N THR A 75 10.33 4.19 8.50
CA THR A 75 10.17 2.88 9.16
C THR A 75 9.24 1.97 8.36
N PHE A 76 8.13 2.50 7.83
CA PHE A 76 7.23 1.73 6.95
C PHE A 76 7.93 1.27 5.67
N MET A 77 8.69 2.15 5.00
CA MET A 77 9.40 1.78 3.78
C MET A 77 10.53 0.78 4.06
N ALA A 78 11.31 0.98 5.12
CA ALA A 78 12.39 0.07 5.48
C ALA A 78 11.88 -1.34 5.81
N THR A 79 10.80 -1.44 6.59
CA THR A 79 10.16 -2.74 6.90
C THR A 79 9.60 -3.40 5.65
N GLY A 80 8.98 -2.64 4.75
CA GLY A 80 8.50 -3.15 3.46
C GLY A 80 9.62 -3.69 2.58
N VAL A 81 10.71 -2.93 2.40
CA VAL A 81 11.89 -3.34 1.63
C VAL A 81 12.50 -4.60 2.24
N LEU A 82 12.68 -4.64 3.55
CA LEU A 82 13.24 -5.81 4.24
C LEU A 82 12.35 -7.05 4.08
N THR A 83 11.03 -6.90 4.21
CA THR A 83 10.08 -8.01 4.06
C THR A 83 10.15 -8.58 2.64
N VAL A 84 10.15 -7.72 1.62
CA VAL A 84 10.28 -8.16 0.22
C VAL A 84 11.64 -8.81 -0.02
N PHE A 85 12.71 -8.25 0.51
CA PHE A 85 14.05 -8.81 0.37
C PHE A 85 14.12 -10.24 0.95
N LEU A 86 13.62 -10.44 2.16
CA LEU A 86 13.58 -11.75 2.80
C LEU A 86 12.73 -12.74 1.99
N VAL A 87 11.52 -12.34 1.59
CA VAL A 87 10.57 -13.24 0.91
C VAL A 87 10.99 -13.57 -0.54
N ARG A 88 11.69 -12.67 -1.24
CA ARG A 88 12.07 -12.89 -2.65
C ARG A 88 13.51 -13.39 -2.85
N HIS A 89 14.42 -13.10 -1.93
CA HIS A 89 15.84 -13.41 -2.10
C HIS A 89 16.38 -14.42 -1.10
N VAL A 90 15.73 -14.61 0.06
CA VAL A 90 16.19 -15.56 1.09
C VAL A 90 15.31 -16.81 1.14
N LEU A 91 14.01 -16.65 0.96
CA LEU A 91 13.02 -17.73 0.89
C LEU A 91 12.72 -18.11 -0.58
#